data_AF-A0A9E3C6X4-F1
#
_entry.id   AF-A0A9E3C6X4-F1
#
_cell.length_a   1.000
_cell.length_b   1.000
_cell.length_c   1.000
_cell.angle_alpha   90.00
_cell.angle_beta   90.00
_cell.angle_gamma   90.00
#
_symmetry.space_group_name_H-M   'P 1'
#
loop_
_entity.id
_entity.type
_entity.pdbx_description
1 polymer ?
#
loop_
_entity_poly.entity_id
_entity_poly.type
_entity_poly.pdbx_seq_one_letter_code
_entity_poly.pdbx_strand_id
1 'polypeptide(L)'
;MLSNLGWSEALLLAVAGLLIFGPDRLPRAIRDLSKMLRELRTMARGAASDLRTELGPEMADIDLRSLHPRRFVEDALFGDDDDVSATASDEPAKPVPAALAANERPPYDSDAT
;
A
#
# COMPACT_ATOMS: atom_id res chain seq x y z
N MET A 1 2.71 -1.02 14.04
CA MET A 1 3.45 -2.33 13.96
C MET A 1 4.93 -2.21 13.60
N LEU A 2 5.35 -1.24 12.75
CA LEU A 2 6.76 -1.02 12.41
C LEU A 2 7.58 -0.30 13.50
N SER A 3 6.94 0.24 14.53
CA SER A 3 7.56 0.86 15.70
C SER A 3 8.38 -0.13 16.57
N ASN A 4 8.16 -1.45 16.41
CA ASN A 4 9.03 -2.51 16.96
C ASN A 4 10.25 -2.84 16.06
N LEU A 5 10.45 -2.14 14.94
CA LEU A 5 11.57 -2.37 14.03
C LEU A 5 12.84 -1.72 14.58
N GLY A 6 13.45 -2.37 15.57
CA GLY A 6 14.74 -2.00 16.11
C GLY A 6 15.91 -2.40 15.20
N TRP A 7 17.12 -2.00 15.61
CA TRP A 7 18.36 -2.47 14.96
C TRP A 7 18.47 -4.00 14.93
N SER A 8 17.89 -4.69 15.93
CA SER A 8 17.79 -6.15 16.01
C SER A 8 16.96 -6.76 14.88
N GLU A 9 15.73 -6.29 14.70
CA GLU A 9 14.81 -6.77 13.67
C GLU A 9 15.33 -6.45 12.27
N ALA A 10 15.94 -5.27 12.07
CA ALA A 10 16.59 -4.94 10.82
C ALA A 10 17.72 -5.93 10.47
N LEU A 11 18.51 -6.34 11.47
CA LEU A 11 19.57 -7.33 11.29
C LEU A 11 18.99 -8.73 11.02
N LEU A 12 17.90 -9.11 11.70
CA LEU A 12 17.18 -10.36 11.43
C LEU A 12 16.64 -10.41 9.99
N LEU A 13 15.98 -9.34 9.53
CA LEU A 13 15.46 -9.23 8.17
C LEU A 13 16.58 -9.24 7.13
N ALA A 14 17.72 -8.59 7.42
CA ALA A 14 18.90 -8.65 6.56
C ALA A 14 19.41 -10.08 6.43
N VAL A 15 19.58 -10.80 7.55
CA VAL A 15 20.02 -12.21 7.53
C VAL A 15 19.00 -13.10 6.82
N ALA A 16 17.71 -12.95 7.09
CA ALA A 16 16.65 -13.69 6.43
C ALA A 16 16.64 -13.43 4.91
N GLY A 17 16.75 -12.16 4.50
CA GLY A 17 16.85 -11.77 3.10
C GLY A 17 18.09 -12.35 2.41
N LEU A 18 19.24 -12.34 3.10
CA LEU A 18 20.47 -12.97 2.63
C LEU A 18 20.33 -14.49 2.49
N LEU A 19 19.61 -15.17 3.39
CA LEU A 19 19.39 -16.62 3.30
C LEU A 19 18.44 -16.99 2.15
N ILE A 20 17.34 -16.24 1.99
CA ILE A 20 16.30 -16.52 0.99
C ILE A 20 16.80 -16.23 -0.43
N PHE A 21 17.41 -15.06 -0.64
CA PHE A 21 17.84 -14.62 -1.96
C PHE A 21 19.31 -14.96 -2.24
N GLY A 22 20.15 -15.04 -1.21
CA GLY A 22 21.59 -15.14 -1.33
C GLY A 22 22.29 -13.77 -1.27
N PRO A 23 23.49 -13.69 -0.67
CA PRO A 23 24.25 -12.44 -0.50
C PRO A 23 24.61 -11.75 -1.82
N ASP A 24 24.78 -12.52 -2.90
CA ASP A 24 25.14 -11.98 -4.22
C ASP A 24 23.94 -11.47 -5.02
N ARG A 25 22.75 -12.03 -4.78
CA ARG A 25 21.55 -11.73 -5.59
C ARG A 25 20.78 -10.53 -5.07
N LEU A 26 20.72 -10.35 -3.75
CA LEU A 26 19.99 -9.24 -3.13
C LEU A 26 20.49 -7.86 -3.60
N PRO A 27 21.81 -7.57 -3.61
CA PRO A 27 22.32 -6.30 -4.13
C PRO A 27 22.06 -6.14 -5.63
N ARG A 28 21.99 -7.24 -6.39
CA ARG A 28 21.65 -7.20 -7.81
C ARG A 28 20.18 -6.86 -8.04
N ALA A 29 19.27 -7.48 -7.29
CA ALA A 29 17.84 -7.20 -7.34
C ALA A 29 17.52 -5.74 -7.00
N ILE A 30 18.14 -5.18 -5.95
CA ILE A 30 17.97 -3.76 -5.60
C ILE A 30 18.46 -2.84 -6.72
N ARG A 31 19.60 -3.17 -7.35
CA ARG A 31 20.12 -2.42 -8.50
C ARG A 31 19.17 -2.44 -9.69
N ASP A 32 18.53 -3.57 -9.96
CA ASP A 32 17.60 -3.68 -11.08
C ASP A 32 16.28 -2.97 -10.79
N LEU A 33 15.73 -3.13 -9.58
CA LEU A 33 14.55 -2.39 -9.13
C LEU A 33 14.78 -0.88 -9.13
N SER A 34 15.93 -0.40 -8.64
CA SER A 34 16.24 1.03 -8.61
C SER A 34 16.37 1.65 -10.00
N LYS A 35 16.89 0.90 -10.98
CA LYS A 35 16.88 1.32 -12.40
C LYS A 35 15.47 1.44 -12.93
N MET A 36 14.63 0.42 -12.72
CA MET A 36 13.22 0.44 -13.14
C MET A 36 12.48 1.62 -12.51
N LEU A 37 12.68 1.87 -11.22
CA LEU A 37 12.02 2.97 -10.52
C LEU A 37 12.49 4.35 -11.03
N ARG A 38 13.77 4.47 -11.40
CA ARG A 38 14.32 5.71 -11.99
C ARG A 38 13.79 5.97 -13.39
N GLU A 39 13.63 4.92 -14.19
CA GLU A 39 13.03 4.99 -15.52
C GLU A 39 11.55 5.38 -15.41
N LEU A 40 10.79 4.70 -14.56
CA LEU A 40 9.39 5.03 -14.26
C LEU A 40 9.24 6.48 -13.79
N ARG A 41 10.12 6.96 -12.89
CA ARG A 41 10.13 8.37 -12.44
C ARG A 41 10.38 9.34 -13.59
N THR A 42 11.26 8.98 -14.54
CA THR A 42 11.57 9.81 -15.70
C THR A 42 10.37 9.87 -16.64
N MET A 43 9.75 8.72 -16.92
CA MET A 43 8.53 8.63 -17.74
C MET A 43 7.37 9.40 -17.11
N ALA A 44 7.12 9.21 -15.81
CA ALA A 44 6.07 9.91 -15.08
C ALA A 44 6.28 11.43 -15.07
N ARG A 45 7.53 11.90 -14.97
CA ARG A 45 7.86 13.33 -15.07
C ARG A 45 7.66 13.89 -16.47
N GLY A 46 7.98 13.13 -17.51
CA GLY A 46 7.71 13.49 -18.91
C GLY A 46 6.22 13.70 -19.12
N ALA A 47 5.42 12.66 -18.84
CA ALA A 47 3.96 12.75 -18.94
C ALA A 47 3.40 13.90 -18.09
N ALA A 48 3.79 14.03 -16.82
CA ALA A 48 3.32 15.12 -15.97
C ALA A 48 3.70 16.51 -16.51
N SER A 49 4.82 16.64 -17.23
CA SER A 49 5.20 17.87 -17.93
C SER A 49 4.28 18.11 -19.12
N ASP A 50 4.02 17.09 -19.93
CA ASP A 50 3.19 17.18 -21.13
C ASP A 50 1.74 17.55 -20.77
N LEU A 51 1.15 16.90 -19.77
CA LEU A 51 -0.18 17.25 -19.26
C LEU A 51 -0.24 18.69 -18.72
N ARG A 52 0.83 19.15 -18.05
CA ARG A 52 0.92 20.53 -17.54
C ARG A 52 1.04 21.56 -18.65
N THR A 53 1.68 21.20 -19.77
CA THR A 53 1.83 22.06 -20.94
C THR A 53 0.54 22.13 -21.76
N GLU A 54 -0.20 21.03 -21.90
CA GLU A 54 -1.42 20.97 -22.72
C GLU A 54 -2.68 21.49 -22.01
N LEU A 55 -2.81 21.27 -20.71
CA LEU A 55 -4.05 21.55 -19.97
C LEU A 55 -4.00 22.87 -19.18
N GLY A 56 -2.85 23.55 -19.21
CA GLY A 56 -2.66 24.85 -18.57
C GLY A 56 -2.73 24.80 -17.02
N PRO A 57 -2.68 25.96 -16.35
CA PRO A 57 -2.67 26.06 -14.89
C PRO A 57 -3.91 25.46 -14.19
N GLU A 58 -4.97 25.12 -14.93
CA GLU A 58 -6.22 24.53 -14.43
C GLU A 58 -6.01 23.15 -13.76
N MET A 59 -4.91 22.43 -14.04
CA MET A 59 -4.53 21.19 -13.32
C MET A 59 -3.47 21.40 -12.23
N ALA A 60 -2.92 22.60 -12.08
CA ALA A 60 -1.95 22.90 -11.03
C ALA A 60 -2.61 22.94 -9.63
N ASP A 61 -3.93 23.14 -9.57
CA ASP A 61 -4.74 23.10 -8.35
C ASP A 61 -5.15 21.68 -7.93
N ILE A 62 -5.02 20.68 -8.81
CA ILE A 62 -5.15 19.28 -8.41
C ILE A 62 -3.92 18.94 -7.58
N ASP A 63 -4.14 18.41 -6.37
CA ASP A 63 -3.14 18.17 -5.34
C ASP A 63 -2.19 17.00 -5.68
N LEU A 64 -1.44 17.13 -6.78
CA LEU A 64 -0.38 16.22 -7.19
C LEU A 64 0.77 16.20 -6.17
N ARG A 65 0.81 17.18 -5.25
CA ARG A 65 1.81 17.32 -4.21
C ARG A 65 1.55 16.44 -3.00
N SER A 66 0.29 16.13 -2.67
CA SER A 66 -0.01 15.14 -1.61
C SER A 66 0.32 13.72 -2.05
N LEU A 67 0.24 13.41 -3.34
CA LEU A 67 0.63 12.11 -3.91
C LEU A 67 2.15 11.90 -4.00
N HIS A 68 2.97 12.77 -3.41
CA HIS A 68 4.41 12.58 -3.44
C HIS A 68 4.82 11.33 -2.64
N PRO A 69 5.60 10.41 -3.26
CA PRO A 69 5.91 9.11 -2.66
C PRO A 69 6.68 9.25 -1.33
N ARG A 70 7.36 10.37 -1.11
CA ARG A 70 8.06 10.64 0.14
C ARG A 70 7.11 10.87 1.32
N ARG A 71 5.99 11.59 1.11
CA ARG A 71 4.96 11.78 2.14
C ARG A 71 4.22 10.49 2.43
N PHE A 72 3.86 9.74 1.38
CA PHE A 72 3.25 8.43 1.56
C PHE A 72 4.09 7.47 2.41
N VAL A 73 5.42 7.44 2.20
CA VAL A 73 6.32 6.61 3.01
C VAL A 73 6.43 7.15 4.44
N GLU A 74 6.46 8.46 4.62
CA GLU A 74 6.46 9.09 5.95
C GLU A 74 5.17 8.74 6.71
N ASP A 75 4.02 8.91 6.09
CA ASP A 75 2.71 8.57 6.67
C ASP A 75 2.60 7.05 6.95
N ALA A 76 3.09 6.20 6.05
CA ALA A 76 3.07 4.74 6.23
C ALA A 76 4.05 4.23 7.30
N LEU A 77 5.14 4.96 7.57
CA LEU A 77 6.14 4.60 8.57
C LEU A 77 5.85 5.20 9.95
N PHE A 78 5.21 6.37 10.02
CA PHE A 78 5.07 7.15 11.25
C PHE A 78 3.60 7.46 11.64
N GLY A 79 2.61 7.02 10.87
CA GLY A 79 1.19 7.40 11.04
C GLY A 79 0.24 6.36 11.64
N ASP A 80 0.70 5.16 12.03
CA ASP A 80 -0.16 4.00 12.39
C ASP A 80 -0.03 3.56 13.87
N ASP A 81 0.32 4.45 14.80
CA ASP A 81 0.70 4.06 16.17
C ASP A 81 -0.44 3.98 17.22
N ASP A 82 -1.73 4.24 16.92
CA ASP A 82 -2.75 4.40 17.99
C ASP A 82 -3.90 3.36 18.11
N ASP A 83 -4.17 2.42 17.20
CA ASP A 83 -5.44 1.63 17.27
C ASP A 83 -5.34 0.11 17.04
N VAL A 84 -4.47 -0.63 17.75
CA VAL A 84 -4.55 -2.12 17.76
C VAL A 84 -4.34 -2.79 19.14
N SER A 85 -4.61 -2.10 20.25
CA SER A 85 -4.62 -2.75 21.57
C SER A 85 -5.76 -2.29 22.48
N ALA A 86 -6.97 -2.58 22.06
CA ALA A 86 -8.15 -2.89 22.88
C ALA A 86 -9.22 -3.33 21.88
N THR A 87 -9.61 -4.59 21.74
CA THR A 87 -10.31 -5.37 22.77
C THR A 87 -10.23 -6.87 22.39
N ALA A 88 -9.37 -7.64 23.06
CA ALA A 88 -9.73 -9.01 23.36
C ALA A 88 -10.61 -8.94 24.61
N SER A 89 -11.93 -9.04 24.41
CA SER A 89 -13.03 -9.21 25.38
C SER A 89 -14.10 -8.12 25.22
N ASP A 90 -15.31 -8.58 24.87
CA ASP A 90 -16.62 -7.94 25.07
C ASP A 90 -17.18 -7.04 23.94
N GLU A 91 -17.78 -7.65 22.90
CA GLU A 91 -19.06 -7.18 22.30
C GLU A 91 -19.69 -8.29 21.42
N PRO A 92 -21.04 -8.38 21.36
CA PRO A 92 -21.76 -9.61 21.03
C PRO A 92 -21.83 -9.87 19.52
N ALA A 93 -21.93 -11.16 19.17
CA ALA A 93 -22.10 -11.62 17.81
C ALA A 93 -23.24 -10.87 17.09
N LYS A 94 -22.90 -10.00 16.13
CA LYS A 94 -23.84 -9.56 15.10
C LYS A 94 -24.37 -10.82 14.41
N PRO A 95 -25.70 -11.00 14.25
CA PRO A 95 -26.23 -12.18 13.61
C PRO A 95 -25.81 -12.11 12.16
N VAL A 96 -24.81 -12.91 11.79
CA VAL A 96 -24.49 -13.17 10.40
C VAL A 96 -25.75 -13.79 9.80
N PRO A 97 -26.36 -13.22 8.74
CA PRO A 97 -27.53 -13.82 8.14
C PRO A 97 -27.16 -15.26 7.78
N ALA A 98 -27.93 -16.21 8.30
CA ALA A 98 -27.66 -17.63 8.16
C ALA A 98 -27.40 -17.95 6.68
N ALA A 99 -26.35 -18.73 6.41
CA ALA A 99 -26.08 -19.22 5.07
C ALA A 99 -27.35 -19.90 4.55
N LEU A 100 -27.82 -19.46 3.38
CA LEU A 100 -29.03 -19.97 2.73
C LEU A 100 -28.97 -21.50 2.67
N ALA A 101 -30.06 -22.17 3.05
CA ALA A 101 -30.14 -23.64 2.94
C ALA A 101 -30.01 -24.06 1.47
N ALA A 102 -29.61 -25.31 1.21
CA ALA A 102 -29.19 -25.82 -0.11
C ALA A 102 -30.24 -25.75 -1.25
N ASN A 103 -31.40 -25.15 -1.00
CA ASN A 103 -32.56 -25.03 -1.88
C ASN A 103 -33.36 -23.73 -1.64
N GLU A 104 -32.79 -22.74 -0.95
CA GLU A 104 -33.40 -21.43 -0.75
C GLU A 104 -32.85 -20.43 -1.79
N ARG A 105 -33.74 -19.73 -2.50
CA ARG A 105 -33.32 -18.76 -3.51
C ARG A 105 -32.98 -17.43 -2.85
N PRO A 106 -31.85 -16.81 -3.19
CA PRO A 106 -31.49 -15.51 -2.65
C PRO A 106 -32.54 -14.47 -3.06
N PRO A 107 -32.81 -13.47 -2.21
CA PRO A 107 -33.76 -12.41 -2.51
C PRO A 107 -33.33 -11.70 -3.78
N TYR A 108 -34.24 -11.60 -4.76
CA TYR A 108 -33.99 -10.90 -6.02
C TYR A 108 -34.59 -9.50 -5.95
N ASP A 109 -33.79 -8.50 -6.34
CA ASP A 109 -34.21 -7.10 -6.43
C ASP A 109 -34.75 -6.82 -7.84
N SER A 110 -36.05 -6.52 -7.92
CA SER A 110 -36.75 -6.30 -9.18
C SER A 110 -36.53 -4.92 -9.80
N ASP A 111 -35.86 -4.00 -9.11
CA ASP A 111 -35.60 -2.64 -9.59
C ASP A 111 -34.26 -2.49 -10.36
N ALA A 112 -33.49 -3.58 -10.52
CA ALA A 112 -32.31 -3.58 -11.39
C ALA A 112 -32.71 -3.72 -12.87
N THR A 113 -32.90 -2.60 -13.57
CA THR A 113 -33.04 -2.48 -15.05
C THR A 113 -31.82 -1.82 -15.66
#